data_AF-A0A966MY36-F1
#
_entry.id   AF-A0A966MY36-F1
#
_cell.length_a   1.000
_cell.length_b   1.000
_cell.length_c   1.000
_cell.angle_alpha   90.00
_cell.angle_beta   90.00
_cell.angle_gamma   90.00
#
_symmetry.space_group_name_H-M   'P 1'
#
loop_
_entity.id
_entity.type
_entity.pdbx_description
1 polymer ?
#
loop_
_entity_poly.entity_id
_entity_poly.type
_entity_poly.pdbx_seq_one_letter_code
_entity_poly.pdbx_strand_id
1 'polypeptide(L)'
;MDLKPVFEDVKDFNCQDLYLLTVGTEAGKEIWQSCHEIAHMLIKKNIAYGNSALDPIRIFSKAGPREQLHVRIDDKLNRLMKGTDYPGDNDIDDLI
;
A
#
# COMPACT_ATOMS: atom_id res chain seq x y z
N MET A 1 -2.00 11.19 -20.09
CA MET A 1 -2.43 9.78 -20.23
C MET A 1 -3.88 9.80 -19.82
N ASP A 2 -4.81 9.71 -20.77
CA ASP A 2 -6.23 9.82 -20.44
C ASP A 2 -6.65 8.52 -19.77
N LEU A 3 -7.15 8.65 -18.53
CA LEU A 3 -7.68 7.52 -17.78
C LEU A 3 -8.96 7.08 -18.49
N LYS A 4 -8.98 5.83 -18.97
CA LYS A 4 -10.20 5.22 -19.48
C LYS A 4 -11.03 4.70 -18.30
N PRO A 5 -12.35 4.92 -18.30
CA PRO A 5 -13.20 4.36 -17.27
C PRO A 5 -13.15 2.83 -17.35
N VAL A 6 -13.11 2.17 -16.19
CA VAL A 6 -13.10 0.69 -16.08
C VAL A 6 -14.38 0.10 -16.67
N PHE A 7 -15.49 0.85 -16.57
CA PHE A 7 -16.78 0.54 -17.16
C PHE A 7 -17.27 1.77 -17.94
N GLU A 8 -17.52 1.60 -19.24
CA GLU A 8 -17.79 2.71 -20.17
C GLU A 8 -19.12 3.44 -19.89
N ASP A 9 -20.02 2.80 -19.13
CA ASP A 9 -21.36 3.28 -18.80
C ASP A 9 -21.46 3.95 -17.42
N VAL A 10 -20.37 3.97 -16.63
CA VAL A 10 -20.39 4.50 -15.26
C VAL A 10 -19.72 5.87 -15.20
N LYS A 11 -20.48 6.90 -14.78
CA LYS A 11 -19.97 8.27 -14.62
C LYS A 11 -18.98 8.41 -13.46
N ASP A 12 -19.20 7.67 -12.38
CA ASP A 12 -18.40 7.70 -11.15
C ASP A 12 -17.97 6.28 -10.80
N PHE A 13 -16.66 6.01 -10.78
CA PHE A 13 -16.14 4.70 -10.44
C PHE A 13 -16.42 4.37 -8.96
N ASN A 14 -17.18 3.30 -8.71
CA ASN A 14 -17.31 2.76 -7.37
C ASN A 14 -16.39 1.53 -7.23
N CYS A 15 -15.63 1.46 -6.12
CA CYS A 15 -14.77 0.31 -5.84
C CYS A 15 -15.53 -1.02 -5.81
N GLN A 16 -16.83 -0.98 -5.51
CA GLN A 16 -17.73 -2.14 -5.58
C GLN A 16 -17.93 -2.66 -7.02
N ASP A 17 -17.78 -1.80 -8.04
CA ASP A 17 -17.92 -2.22 -9.44
C ASP A 17 -16.80 -3.18 -9.85
N LEU A 18 -15.61 -3.07 -9.24
CA LEU A 18 -14.50 -4.03 -9.46
C LEU A 18 -14.91 -5.46 -9.10
N TYR A 19 -15.84 -5.65 -8.16
CA TYR A 19 -16.32 -6.98 -7.80
C TYR A 19 -16.94 -7.70 -9.01
N LEU A 20 -17.61 -6.98 -9.91
CA LEU A 20 -18.24 -7.58 -11.08
C LEU A 20 -17.21 -8.16 -12.05
N LEU A 21 -16.02 -7.54 -12.18
CA LEU A 21 -14.91 -8.10 -12.97
C LEU A 21 -14.38 -9.41 -12.39
N THR A 22 -14.53 -9.62 -11.08
CA THR A 22 -14.05 -10.84 -10.43
C THR A 22 -14.79 -12.08 -10.89
N VAL A 23 -16.04 -11.94 -11.36
CA VAL A 23 -16.86 -13.05 -11.86
C VAL A 23 -16.31 -13.60 -13.18
N GLY A 24 -15.58 -12.79 -13.95
CA GLY A 24 -15.03 -13.16 -15.25
C GLY A 24 -13.70 -13.91 -15.21
N THR A 25 -13.15 -14.21 -14.02
CA THR A 25 -11.83 -14.83 -13.86
C THR A 25 -11.78 -15.71 -12.63
N GLU A 26 -11.03 -16.82 -12.70
CA GLU A 26 -10.85 -17.76 -11.60
C GLU A 26 -10.17 -17.12 -10.38
N ALA A 27 -9.21 -16.22 -10.61
CA ALA A 27 -8.43 -15.56 -9.56
C ALA A 27 -8.98 -14.18 -9.16
N GLY A 28 -10.03 -13.67 -9.82
CA GLY A 28 -10.44 -12.27 -9.64
C GLY A 28 -10.86 -11.94 -8.22
N LYS A 29 -11.54 -12.88 -7.55
CA LYS A 29 -12.00 -12.67 -6.18
C LYS A 29 -10.83 -12.54 -5.20
N GLU A 30 -9.79 -13.35 -5.36
CA GLU A 30 -8.59 -13.33 -4.54
C GLU A 30 -7.83 -12.01 -4.73
N ILE A 31 -7.66 -11.58 -5.98
CA ILE A 31 -7.03 -10.28 -6.30
C ILE A 31 -7.81 -9.14 -5.63
N TRP A 32 -9.13 -9.13 -5.80
CA TRP A 32 -9.98 -8.07 -5.23
C TRP A 32 -9.88 -8.02 -3.71
N GLN A 33 -9.90 -9.17 -3.03
CA GLN A 33 -9.74 -9.26 -1.58
C GLN A 33 -8.38 -8.71 -1.13
N SER A 34 -7.29 -9.21 -1.71
CA SER A 34 -5.93 -8.76 -1.38
C SER A 34 -5.75 -7.26 -1.58
N CYS A 35 -6.26 -6.69 -2.68
CA CYS A 35 -6.21 -5.24 -2.90
C CYS A 35 -6.98 -4.44 -1.84
N HIS A 36 -8.13 -4.94 -1.38
CA HIS A 36 -8.90 -4.28 -0.31
C HIS A 36 -8.19 -4.35 1.04
N GLU A 37 -7.53 -5.47 1.33
CA GLU A 37 -6.72 -5.63 2.54
C GLU A 37 -5.56 -4.64 2.55
N ILE A 38 -4.83 -4.52 1.43
CA ILE A 38 -3.76 -3.53 1.26
C ILE A 38 -4.30 -2.11 1.43
N ALA A 39 -5.42 -1.77 0.78
CA ALA A 39 -6.03 -0.45 0.90
C ALA A 39 -6.41 -0.13 2.36
N HIS A 40 -7.04 -1.09 3.07
CA HIS A 40 -7.37 -0.95 4.47
C HIS A 40 -6.14 -0.72 5.35
N MET A 41 -5.08 -1.49 5.13
CA MET A 41 -3.82 -1.34 5.86
C MET A 41 -3.21 0.05 5.63
N LEU A 42 -3.09 0.47 4.37
CA LEU A 42 -2.53 1.78 4.01
C LEU A 42 -3.30 2.94 4.64
N ILE A 43 -4.64 2.87 4.62
CA ILE A 43 -5.50 3.87 5.26
C ILE A 43 -5.27 3.90 6.77
N LYS A 44 -5.23 2.74 7.45
CA LYS A 44 -4.94 2.67 8.89
C LYS A 44 -3.57 3.27 9.23
N LYS A 45 -2.52 2.97 8.46
CA LYS A 45 -1.19 3.56 8.64
C LYS A 45 -1.22 5.07 8.44
N ASN A 46 -1.93 5.56 7.43
CA ASN A 46 -2.07 7.00 7.19
C ASN A 46 -2.83 7.71 8.32
N ILE A 47 -3.88 7.09 8.89
CA ILE A 47 -4.56 7.60 10.09
C ILE A 47 -3.61 7.68 11.28
N ALA A 48 -2.78 6.67 11.49
CA ALA A 48 -1.88 6.59 12.64
C ALA A 48 -0.70 7.58 12.57
N TYR A 49 -0.10 7.77 11.39
CA TYR A 49 1.15 8.51 11.23
C TYR A 49 1.09 9.67 10.22
N GLY A 50 -0.10 10.00 9.73
CA GLY A 50 -0.33 11.01 8.69
C GLY A 50 0.29 10.65 7.34
N ASN A 51 0.39 11.64 6.45
CA ASN A 51 1.04 11.49 5.15
C ASN A 51 2.58 11.52 5.22
N SER A 52 3.16 10.98 6.30
CA SER A 52 4.59 11.05 6.57
C SER A 52 5.48 10.37 5.51
N ALA A 53 4.91 9.48 4.69
CA ALA A 53 5.59 8.86 3.56
C ALA A 53 5.92 9.85 2.44
N LEU A 54 5.03 10.83 2.17
CA LEU A 54 5.20 11.81 1.10
C LEU A 54 5.55 13.20 1.64
N ASP A 55 5.06 13.53 2.83
CA ASP A 55 5.30 14.79 3.54
C ASP A 55 5.81 14.53 4.97
N PRO A 56 7.10 14.14 5.12
CA PRO A 56 7.68 13.87 6.42
C PRO A 56 7.92 15.17 7.20
N ILE A 57 7.84 15.09 8.54
CA ILE A 57 8.08 16.22 9.46
C ILE A 57 9.52 16.79 9.42
N ARG A 58 10.48 16.07 8.84
CA ARG A 58 11.87 16.51 8.57
C ARG A 58 12.62 17.11 9.78
N ILE A 59 12.44 16.52 10.98
CA ILE A 59 13.15 16.98 12.19
C ILE A 59 14.67 16.84 12.03
N PHE A 60 15.15 15.72 11.50
CA PHE A 60 16.58 15.45 11.31
C PHE A 60 16.98 15.18 9.86
N SER A 61 16.19 14.38 9.15
CA SER A 61 16.49 14.03 7.76
C SER A 61 16.11 15.14 6.80
N LYS A 62 17.04 15.48 5.90
CA LYS A 62 16.83 16.41 4.77
C LYS A 62 16.70 15.67 3.43
N ALA A 63 16.75 14.34 3.44
CA ALA A 63 16.63 13.54 2.23
C ALA A 63 15.25 13.73 1.57
N GLY A 64 15.19 13.56 0.24
CA GLY A 64 13.92 13.59 -0.48
C GLY A 64 13.01 12.41 -0.11
N PRO A 65 11.68 12.50 -0.33
CA PRO A 65 10.73 11.45 0.04
C PRO A 65 11.09 10.07 -0.53
N ARG A 66 11.53 10.00 -1.80
CA ARG A 66 11.96 8.73 -2.43
C ARG A 66 13.13 8.06 -1.69
N GLU A 67 14.15 8.84 -1.36
CA GLU A 67 15.32 8.33 -0.68
C GLU A 67 14.97 7.84 0.74
N GLN A 68 14.07 8.55 1.42
CA GLN A 68 13.57 8.10 2.72
C GLN A 68 12.83 6.75 2.64
N LEU A 69 12.05 6.55 1.57
CA LEU A 69 11.40 5.26 1.33
C LEU A 69 12.42 4.16 1.07
N HIS A 70 13.43 4.41 0.22
CA HIS A 70 14.51 3.44 -0.02
C HIS A 70 15.23 3.05 1.26
N VAL A 71 15.63 4.02 2.09
CA VAL A 71 16.31 3.75 3.36
C VAL A 71 15.44 2.92 4.31
N ARG A 72 14.12 3.16 4.35
CA ARG A 72 13.20 2.36 5.18
C ARG A 72 13.04 0.94 4.65
N ILE A 73 12.95 0.78 3.33
CA ILE A 73 12.89 -0.53 2.67
C ILE A 73 14.16 -1.32 2.98
N ASP A 74 15.34 -0.70 2.84
CA ASP A 74 16.62 -1.32 3.15
C ASP A 74 16.71 -1.74 4.64
N ASP A 75 16.26 -0.91 5.58
CA ASP A 75 16.22 -1.27 7.01
C ASP A 75 15.34 -2.50 7.25
N LYS A 76 14.14 -2.54 6.64
CA LYS A 76 13.20 -3.66 6.78
C LYS A 76 13.73 -4.94 6.12
N LEU A 77 14.30 -4.86 4.92
CA LEU A 77 14.94 -6.00 4.26
C LEU A 77 16.12 -6.55 5.09
N ASN A 78 16.95 -5.68 5.66
CA ASN A 78 18.07 -6.08 6.51
C ASN A 78 17.60 -6.79 7.80
N ARG A 79 16.46 -6.41 8.39
CA ARG A 79 15.86 -7.11 9.54
C ARG A 79 15.37 -8.50 9.16
N LEU A 80 14.64 -8.61 8.04
CA LEU A 80 14.17 -9.89 7.51
C LEU A 80 15.35 -10.84 7.23
N MET A 81 16.41 -10.35 6.62
CA MET A 81 17.62 -11.14 6.34
C MET A 81 18.32 -11.65 7.61
N LYS A 82 18.19 -10.93 8.73
CA LYS A 82 18.80 -11.31 10.01
C LYS A 82 17.91 -12.21 10.87
N GLY A 83 16.65 -12.41 10.49
CA GLY A 83 15.69 -13.22 11.23
C GLY A 83 15.36 -12.67 12.62
N THR A 84 15.52 -11.36 12.82
CA THR A 84 15.20 -10.69 14.09
C THR A 84 13.76 -10.20 14.06
N ASP A 85 12.80 -11.13 14.08
CA ASP A 85 11.39 -10.79 14.27
C ASP A 85 11.23 -10.22 15.68
N TYR A 86 11.02 -8.91 15.78
CA TYR A 86 10.69 -8.29 17.06
C TYR A 86 9.23 -8.61 17.39
N PRO A 87 8.93 -9.14 18.59
CA PRO A 87 7.54 -9.41 18.98
C PRO A 87 6.70 -8.13 18.91
N GLY A 88 5.75 -8.09 17.97
CA GLY A 88 4.85 -6.95 17.74
C GLY A 88 5.22 -6.04 16.56
N ASP A 89 6.33 -6.28 15.86
CA ASP A 89 6.70 -5.60 14.62
C ASP A 89 6.41 -6.55 13.44
N ASN A 90 5.61 -6.13 12.45
CA ASN A 90 5.38 -6.93 11.24
C ASN A 90 6.16 -6.33 10.08
N ASP A 91 7.46 -6.65 10.05
CA ASP A 91 8.41 -6.12 9.06
C ASP A 91 8.00 -6.42 7.62
N ILE A 92 7.22 -7.49 7.38
CA ILE A 92 6.67 -7.85 6.06
C ILE A 92 5.54 -6.90 5.67
N ASP A 93 4.58 -6.66 6.56
CA ASP A 93 3.48 -5.71 6.30
C ASP A 93 4.01 -4.29 6.11
N ASP A 94 5.16 -3.94 6.68
CA ASP A 94 5.79 -2.63 6.56
C ASP A 94 6.48 -2.36 5.22
N LEU A 95 6.70 -3.39 4.41
CA LEU A 95 7.16 -3.24 3.01
C LEU A 95 6.01 -2.90 2.05
N ILE A 96 4.75 -2.98 2.51
CA ILE A 96 3.53 -2.75 1.72
C ILE A 96 2.80 -1.50 2.25
#